data_AF-A0A519VPH5-F1
#
_entry.id   AF-A0A519VPH5-F1
#
_cell.length_a   1.000
_cell.length_b   1.000
_cell.length_c   1.000
_cell.angle_alpha   90.00
_cell.angle_beta   90.00
_cell.angle_gamma   90.00
#
_symmetry.space_group_name_H-M   'P 1'
#
loop_
_entity.id
_entity.type
_entity.pdbx_description
1 polymer ?
#
loop_
_entity_poly.entity_id
_entity_poly.type
_entity_poly.pdbx_seq_one_letter_code
_entity_poly.pdbx_strand_id
1 'polypeptide(L)'
;MKNYKLKITYTFLAIIGLAVSSCTKDFTEVNTDPIGKSTTSANQLLAPALVGVLNTNMVRNWNFNNQLMQVTVEINDSEGRVFRYDVRRTLADYTWNNWYLYLTDLKDIYNIASKP
;
A
#
# COMPACT_ATOMS: atom_id res chain seq x y z
N MET A 1 -34.67 3.52 54.55
CA MET A 1 -33.27 3.64 54.05
C MET A 1 -32.94 2.81 52.82
N LYS A 2 -33.40 1.56 52.73
CA LYS A 2 -32.96 0.62 51.69
C LYS A 2 -33.58 0.87 50.30
N ASN A 3 -34.86 1.21 50.23
CA ASN A 3 -35.60 1.30 48.95
C ASN A 3 -35.18 2.48 48.07
N TYR A 4 -34.74 3.60 48.66
CA TYR A 4 -34.25 4.75 47.90
C TYR A 4 -32.82 4.55 47.41
N LYS A 5 -31.96 3.89 48.20
CA LYS A 5 -30.64 3.47 47.71
C LYS A 5 -30.79 2.53 46.51
N LEU A 6 -31.71 1.57 46.58
CA LEU A 6 -31.98 0.65 45.46
C LEU A 6 -32.50 1.38 44.21
N LYS A 7 -33.44 2.33 44.37
CA LYS A 7 -33.92 3.17 43.25
C LYS A 7 -32.80 4.01 42.64
N ILE A 8 -31.94 4.62 43.46
CA ILE A 8 -30.77 5.40 42.98
C ILE A 8 -29.81 4.51 42.18
N THR A 9 -29.53 3.29 42.65
CA THR A 9 -28.65 2.35 41.93
C THR A 9 -29.24 1.94 40.58
N TYR A 10 -30.55 1.67 40.50
CA TYR A 10 -31.21 1.35 39.23
C TYR A 10 -31.24 2.53 38.25
N THR A 11 -31.46 3.75 38.74
CA THR A 11 -31.38 4.96 37.90
C THR A 11 -29.97 5.17 37.37
N PHE A 12 -28.94 4.94 38.17
CA PHE A 12 -27.54 5.09 37.76
C PHE A 12 -27.15 4.04 36.71
N LEU A 13 -27.62 2.80 36.86
CA LEU A 13 -27.38 1.72 35.89
C LEU A 13 -28.07 1.99 34.55
N ALA A 14 -29.27 2.58 34.56
CA ALA A 14 -29.98 2.98 33.35
C ALA A 14 -29.26 4.11 32.58
N ILE A 15 -28.68 5.07 33.30
CA ILE A 15 -27.90 6.17 32.69
C ILE A 15 -26.62 5.64 32.03
N ILE A 16 -25.93 4.69 32.66
CA ILE A 16 -24.73 4.05 32.08
C ILE A 16 -25.09 3.22 30.83
N GLY A 17 -26.23 2.52 30.84
CA GLY A 17 -26.72 1.77 29.69
C GLY A 17 -27.06 2.64 28.47
N LEU A 18 -27.42 3.91 28.67
CA LEU A 18 -27.67 4.88 27.59
C LEU A 18 -26.37 5.54 27.08
N ALA A 19 -25.29 5.53 27.86
CA ALA A 19 -24.02 6.14 27.47
C ALA A 19 -23.23 5.30 26.44
N VAL A 20 -23.53 4.00 26.29
CA VAL A 20 -22.83 3.09 25.37
C VAL A 20 -23.36 3.10 23.94
N SER A 21 -24.50 3.76 23.65
CA SER A 21 -25.07 3.83 22.30
C SER A 21 -24.36 4.83 21.36
N SER A 22 -23.41 5.62 21.86
CA SER A 22 -22.73 6.68 21.09
C SER A 22 -21.40 6.24 20.45
N CYS A 23 -20.86 5.06 20.77
CA CYS A 23 -19.51 4.66 20.34
C CYS A 23 -19.36 4.28 18.86
N THR A 24 -20.45 4.15 18.10
CA THR A 24 -20.43 3.85 16.66
C THR A 24 -20.84 5.04 15.79
N LYS A 25 -21.08 6.21 16.40
CA LYS A 25 -21.53 7.40 15.68
C LYS A 25 -20.44 7.85 14.70
N ASP A 26 -20.78 7.92 13.43
CA ASP A 26 -19.97 8.44 12.32
C ASP A 26 -18.62 7.73 12.08
N PHE A 27 -18.41 6.54 12.66
CA PHE A 27 -17.14 5.80 12.54
C PHE A 27 -16.78 5.49 11.08
N THR A 28 -17.76 5.14 10.24
CA THR A 28 -17.52 4.86 8.83
C THR A 28 -17.16 6.12 8.06
N GLU A 29 -17.79 7.25 8.35
CA GLU A 29 -17.56 8.52 7.65
C GLU A 29 -16.18 9.10 7.98
N VAL A 30 -15.81 9.12 9.27
CA VAL A 30 -14.50 9.61 9.72
C VAL A 30 -13.34 8.75 9.21
N ASN A 31 -13.56 7.44 9.03
CA ASN A 31 -12.54 6.52 8.51
C ASN A 31 -12.58 6.35 6.98
N THR A 32 -13.50 7.00 6.28
CA THR A 32 -13.51 7.00 4.82
C THR A 32 -12.66 8.15 4.31
N ASP A 33 -11.61 7.83 3.54
CA ASP A 33 -10.79 8.85 2.88
C ASP A 33 -11.65 9.66 1.90
N PRO A 34 -11.80 10.98 2.09
CA PRO A 34 -12.63 11.82 1.22
C PRO A 34 -12.01 12.05 -0.17
N ILE A 35 -10.72 11.79 -0.35
CA ILE A 35 -9.97 12.00 -1.60
C ILE A 35 -9.72 10.65 -2.30
N GLY A 36 -9.38 9.64 -1.52
CA GLY A 36 -9.09 8.29 -1.99
C GLY A 36 -10.28 7.63 -2.66
N LYS A 37 -10.03 6.93 -3.77
CA LYS A 37 -11.04 6.06 -4.38
C LYS A 37 -10.95 4.68 -3.76
N SER A 38 -12.02 4.25 -3.09
CA SER A 38 -12.15 2.90 -2.53
C SER A 38 -12.30 1.81 -3.60
N THR A 39 -12.61 2.20 -4.84
CA THR A 39 -12.78 1.30 -5.97
C THR A 39 -12.08 1.84 -7.21
N THR A 40 -11.63 0.94 -8.07
CA THR A 40 -10.93 1.28 -9.32
C THR A 40 -11.46 0.41 -10.46
N SER A 41 -11.40 0.93 -11.68
CA SER A 41 -11.71 0.17 -12.89
C SER A 41 -10.43 -0.38 -13.54
N ALA A 42 -10.55 -1.49 -14.28
CA ALA A 42 -9.42 -2.10 -14.97
C ALA A 42 -8.67 -1.12 -15.90
N ASN A 43 -9.39 -0.24 -16.60
CA ASN A 43 -8.79 0.75 -17.49
C ASN A 43 -7.91 1.76 -16.74
N GLN A 44 -8.29 2.14 -15.52
CA GLN A 44 -7.53 3.10 -14.71
C GLN A 44 -6.21 2.51 -14.20
N LEU A 45 -6.16 1.19 -13.97
CA LEU A 45 -4.96 0.49 -13.52
C LEU A 45 -3.98 0.16 -14.66
N LEU A 46 -4.48 0.02 -15.90
CA LEU A 46 -3.70 -0.50 -17.02
C LEU A 46 -2.46 0.34 -17.35
N ALA A 47 -2.64 1.66 -17.53
CA ALA A 47 -1.53 2.54 -17.90
C ALA A 47 -0.46 2.63 -16.79
N PRO A 48 -0.81 2.85 -15.50
CA PRO A 48 0.15 2.82 -14.41
C PRO A 48 0.93 1.51 -14.30
N ALA A 49 0.25 0.36 -14.42
CA ALA A 49 0.90 -0.95 -14.31
C ALA A 49 1.92 -1.17 -15.44
N LEU A 50 1.56 -0.87 -16.69
CA LEU A 50 2.44 -1.04 -17.84
C LEU A 50 3.65 -0.11 -17.80
N VAL A 51 3.43 1.18 -17.55
CA VAL A 51 4.51 2.18 -17.46
C VAL A 51 5.41 1.88 -16.26
N GLY A 52 4.82 1.46 -15.14
CA GLY A 52 5.53 1.07 -13.93
C GLY A 52 6.50 -0.10 -14.15
N VAL A 53 6.01 -1.19 -14.76
CA VAL A 53 6.85 -2.36 -15.10
C VAL A 53 7.97 -1.97 -16.06
N LEU A 54 7.65 -1.23 -17.12
CA LEU A 54 8.65 -0.79 -18.10
C LEU A 54 9.75 0.05 -17.43
N ASN A 55 9.36 1.08 -16.67
CA ASN A 55 10.30 1.97 -16.00
C ASN A 55 11.20 1.19 -15.02
N THR A 56 10.60 0.32 -14.21
CA THR A 56 11.34 -0.53 -13.25
C THR A 56 12.39 -1.39 -13.96
N ASN A 57 12.04 -1.97 -15.10
CA ASN A 57 12.95 -2.79 -15.90
C ASN A 57 14.04 -1.96 -16.58
N MET A 58 13.71 -0.78 -17.10
CA MET A 58 14.71 0.11 -17.69
C MET A 58 15.75 0.57 -16.67
N VAL A 59 15.31 0.97 -15.47
CA VAL A 59 16.20 1.34 -14.37
C VAL A 59 17.10 0.15 -14.00
N ARG A 60 16.54 -1.05 -13.86
CA ARG A 60 17.33 -2.26 -13.54
C ARG A 60 18.30 -2.62 -14.65
N ASN A 61 17.89 -2.47 -15.89
CA ASN A 61 18.74 -2.72 -17.04
C ASN A 61 19.95 -1.77 -17.04
N TRP A 62 19.72 -0.48 -16.83
CA TRP A 62 20.78 0.54 -16.82
C TRP A 62 21.73 0.41 -15.61
N ASN A 63 21.20 0.30 -14.40
CA ASN A 63 22.00 0.32 -13.17
C ASN A 63 22.66 -1.02 -12.81
N PHE A 64 22.27 -2.12 -13.45
CA PHE A 64 22.79 -3.45 -13.11
C PHE A 64 23.20 -4.24 -14.35
N ASN A 65 22.25 -4.61 -15.22
CA ASN A 65 22.54 -5.53 -16.32
C ASN A 65 23.58 -4.95 -17.28
N ASN A 66 23.42 -3.69 -17.69
CA ASN A 66 24.31 -3.05 -18.65
C ASN A 66 25.72 -2.85 -18.08
N GLN A 67 25.85 -2.63 -16.77
CA GLN A 67 27.17 -2.55 -16.11
C GLN A 67 27.88 -3.90 -16.09
N LEU A 68 27.15 -4.99 -15.77
CA LEU A 68 27.72 -6.33 -15.78
C LEU A 68 28.05 -6.83 -17.20
N MET A 69 27.25 -6.45 -18.18
CA MET A 69 27.43 -6.77 -19.60
C MET A 69 28.39 -5.81 -20.32
N GLN A 70 28.96 -4.83 -19.61
CA GLN A 70 29.89 -3.83 -20.14
C GLN A 70 29.32 -2.99 -21.31
N VAL A 71 28.00 -2.79 -21.34
CA VAL A 71 27.30 -1.93 -22.31
C VAL A 71 27.37 -0.47 -21.89
N THR A 72 27.27 -0.20 -20.60
CA THR A 72 27.38 1.15 -20.02
C THR A 72 28.21 1.11 -18.76
N VAL A 73 28.96 2.18 -18.49
CA VAL A 73 29.68 2.37 -17.24
C VAL A 73 29.25 3.69 -16.61
N GLU A 74 29.12 3.71 -15.29
CA GLU A 74 28.86 4.95 -14.57
C GLU A 74 30.18 5.73 -14.35
N ILE A 75 30.13 7.05 -14.46
CA ILE A 75 31.31 7.93 -14.38
C ILE A 75 31.90 8.04 -12.96
N ASN A 76 31.06 7.86 -11.94
CA ASN A 76 31.50 7.97 -10.55
C ASN A 76 32.56 6.87 -10.23
N ASP A 77 33.39 7.08 -9.21
CA ASP A 77 34.46 6.21 -8.71
C ASP A 77 34.24 5.73 -7.24
N SER A 78 33.12 6.08 -6.61
CA SER A 78 32.82 5.64 -5.23
C SER A 78 32.76 4.11 -5.08
N GLU A 79 32.78 3.60 -3.84
CA GLU A 79 32.50 2.20 -3.50
C GLU A 79 31.05 1.80 -3.83
N GLY A 80 30.76 0.49 -3.88
CA GLY A 80 29.41 -0.04 -4.10
C GLY A 80 28.96 -0.06 -5.55
N ARG A 81 29.88 -0.28 -6.49
CA ARG A 81 29.63 -0.12 -7.93
C ARG A 81 29.57 -1.45 -8.64
N VAL A 82 28.51 -1.60 -9.43
CA VAL A 82 28.21 -2.86 -10.12
C VAL A 82 29.26 -3.18 -11.18
N PHE A 83 29.77 -2.18 -11.91
CA PHE A 83 30.86 -2.39 -12.88
C PHE A 83 32.19 -2.85 -12.24
N ARG A 84 32.32 -2.72 -10.91
CA ARG A 84 33.46 -3.25 -10.12
C ARG A 84 33.15 -4.56 -9.43
N TYR A 85 31.99 -5.15 -9.71
CA TYR A 85 31.47 -6.33 -9.03
C TYR A 85 31.24 -6.15 -7.52
N ASP A 86 31.19 -4.90 -7.03
CA ASP A 86 30.78 -4.59 -5.67
C ASP A 86 29.24 -4.49 -5.62
N VAL A 87 28.60 -5.64 -5.41
CA VAL A 87 27.14 -5.79 -5.46
C VAL A 87 26.56 -5.84 -4.05
N ARG A 88 25.79 -4.80 -3.70
CA ARG A 88 25.08 -4.70 -2.42
C ARG A 88 23.74 -5.43 -2.46
N ARG A 89 23.33 -6.00 -1.32
CA ARG A 89 22.04 -6.71 -1.21
C ARG A 89 20.84 -5.81 -1.50
N THR A 90 20.90 -4.55 -1.08
CA THR A 90 19.82 -3.56 -1.25
C THR A 90 19.55 -3.18 -2.70
N LEU A 91 20.43 -3.55 -3.63
CA LEU A 91 20.26 -3.23 -5.04
C LEU A 91 19.04 -3.91 -5.67
N ALA A 92 18.55 -5.01 -5.09
CA ALA A 92 17.36 -5.72 -5.55
C ALA A 92 16.04 -5.08 -5.07
N ASP A 93 16.08 -4.29 -3.99
CA ASP A 93 14.89 -3.84 -3.26
C ASP A 93 13.95 -3.03 -4.15
N TYR A 94 14.49 -2.08 -4.92
CA TYR A 94 13.70 -1.25 -5.83
C TYR A 94 12.96 -2.11 -6.87
N THR A 95 13.66 -3.02 -7.54
CA THR A 95 13.06 -3.87 -8.59
C THR A 95 12.02 -4.81 -7.99
N TRP A 96 12.33 -5.44 -6.86
CA TRP A 96 11.43 -6.36 -6.17
C TRP A 96 10.14 -5.66 -5.73
N ASN A 97 10.26 -4.57 -4.97
CA ASN A 97 9.10 -3.87 -4.42
C ASN A 97 8.16 -3.36 -5.51
N ASN A 98 8.71 -2.78 -6.59
CA ASN A 98 7.89 -2.28 -7.70
C ASN A 98 7.27 -3.42 -8.53
N TRP A 99 8.00 -4.51 -8.80
CA TRP A 99 7.44 -5.64 -9.55
C TRP A 99 6.26 -6.27 -8.83
N TYR A 100 6.34 -6.48 -7.52
CA TYR A 100 5.22 -7.06 -6.76
C TYR A 100 4.02 -6.11 -6.65
N LEU A 101 4.27 -4.81 -6.58
CA LEU A 101 3.21 -3.80 -6.63
C LEU A 101 2.48 -3.87 -7.98
N TYR A 102 3.19 -3.75 -9.11
CA TYR A 102 2.56 -3.78 -10.42
C TYR A 102 2.00 -5.15 -10.81
N LEU A 103 2.56 -6.24 -10.29
CA LEU A 103 1.96 -7.58 -10.42
C LEU A 103 0.58 -7.64 -9.75
N THR A 104 0.41 -6.96 -8.63
CA THR A 104 -0.88 -6.87 -7.94
C THR A 104 -1.88 -6.08 -8.80
N ASP A 105 -1.47 -4.93 -9.34
CA ASP A 105 -2.31 -4.15 -10.27
C ASP A 105 -2.73 -4.97 -11.50
N LEU A 106 -1.80 -5.73 -12.10
CA LEU A 106 -2.09 -6.61 -13.25
C LEU A 106 -3.08 -7.73 -12.91
N LYS A 107 -2.97 -8.32 -11.71
CA LYS A 107 -3.94 -9.31 -11.23
C LYS A 107 -5.30 -8.68 -11.00
N ASP A 108 -5.35 -7.48 -10.44
CA ASP A 108 -6.60 -6.77 -10.20
C ASP A 108 -7.29 -6.37 -11.50
N ILE A 109 -6.54 -5.94 -12.52
CA ILE A 109 -7.07 -5.72 -13.88
C ILE A 109 -7.76 -6.98 -14.39
N TYR A 110 -7.10 -8.14 -14.30
CA TYR A 110 -7.67 -9.42 -14.72
C TYR A 110 -8.96 -9.74 -13.94
N ASN A 111 -8.91 -9.66 -12.61
CA ASN A 111 -10.03 -9.97 -11.72
C ASN A 111 -11.24 -9.04 -11.91
N ILE A 112 -11.01 -7.75 -12.20
CA ILE A 112 -12.07 -6.78 -12.45
C ILE A 112 -12.68 -7.01 -13.83
N ALA A 113 -11.84 -7.21 -14.86
CA ALA A 113 -12.29 -7.40 -16.23
C ALA A 113 -12.98 -8.75 -16.48
N SER A 114 -12.71 -9.77 -15.66
CA SER A 114 -13.34 -11.09 -15.77
C SER A 114 -14.74 -11.17 -15.15
N LYS A 115 -15.21 -10.12 -14.48
CA LYS A 115 -16.56 -10.11 -13.89
C LYS A 115 -17.61 -9.95 -15.01
N PRO A 116 -18.69 -10.74 -14.96
CA PRO A 116 -19.76 -10.70 -15.96
C PRO A 116 -20.56 -9.39 -15.94
#